data_AF-A0A2R6ADG7-F1
#
_entry.id   AF-A0A2R6ADG7-F1
#
_cell.length_a   1.000
_cell.length_b   1.000
_cell.length_c   1.000
_cell.angle_alpha   90.00
_cell.angle_beta   90.00
_cell.angle_gamma   90.00
#
_symmetry.space_group_name_H-M   'P 1'
#
loop_
_entity.id
_entity.type
_entity.pdbx_description
1 polymer ?
#
loop_
_entity_poly.entity_id
_entity_poly.type
_entity_poly.pdbx_seq_one_letter_code
_entity_poly.pdbx_strand_id
1 'polypeptide(L)'
;MPDVVIGNVILTVALAIALLLFVAASSGISLIYTVRTRGELLQSVAEQIAQIIQQSYLVVNNSEISVGSNVTQVLGLPVQIAGYGYTIVVKTSPLLLGNTVDKHVTVLTVTIALTGTYGSASSSVLLGSNVYWYTQTAVTVTQGLGLLLDKCAGVLPNHPICQGYDVIGFAFLVNSKAVS
;
A
#
# COMPACT_ATOMS: atom_id res chain seq x y z
N MET A 1 -62.68 27.49 -11.03
CA MET A 1 -61.58 26.97 -11.87
C MET A 1 -60.17 27.51 -11.57
N PRO A 2 -59.91 28.63 -10.85
CA PRO A 2 -58.54 29.04 -10.52
C PRO A 2 -57.83 28.13 -9.49
N ASP A 3 -58.57 27.49 -8.57
CA ASP A 3 -58.01 26.54 -7.59
C ASP A 3 -57.28 25.34 -8.22
N VAL A 4 -57.79 24.82 -9.34
CA VAL A 4 -57.18 23.67 -10.03
C VAL A 4 -55.83 24.06 -10.66
N VAL A 5 -55.72 25.29 -11.15
CA VAL A 5 -54.49 25.82 -11.75
C VAL A 5 -53.43 26.04 -10.66
N ILE A 6 -53.82 26.62 -9.52
CA ILE A 6 -52.92 26.85 -8.39
C ILE A 6 -52.40 25.51 -7.82
N GLY A 7 -53.29 24.53 -7.64
CA GLY A 7 -52.90 23.19 -7.17
C GLY A 7 -51.92 22.49 -8.10
N ASN A 8 -52.11 22.59 -9.42
CA ASN A 8 -51.21 21.98 -10.40
C ASN A 8 -49.83 22.66 -10.44
N VAL A 9 -49.79 24.00 -10.29
CA VAL A 9 -48.52 24.75 -10.21
C VAL A 9 -47.75 24.36 -8.95
N ILE A 10 -48.41 24.29 -7.79
CA ILE A 10 -47.78 23.87 -6.53
C ILE A 10 -47.24 22.44 -6.65
N LEU A 11 -48.02 21.51 -7.21
CA LEU A 11 -47.60 20.12 -7.39
C LEU A 11 -46.39 20.01 -8.32
N THR A 12 -46.39 20.77 -9.42
CA THR A 12 -45.27 20.77 -10.39
C THR A 12 -43.99 21.33 -9.77
N VAL A 13 -44.10 22.43 -9.00
CA VAL A 13 -42.96 23.01 -8.30
C VAL A 13 -42.44 22.07 -7.20
N ALA A 14 -43.33 21.44 -6.44
CA ALA A 14 -42.97 20.46 -5.43
C ALA A 14 -42.22 19.26 -6.06
N LEU A 15 -42.70 18.76 -7.21
CA LEU A 15 -42.06 17.66 -7.93
C LEU A 15 -40.67 18.06 -8.45
N ALA A 16 -40.53 19.27 -8.99
CA ALA A 16 -39.24 19.80 -9.44
C ALA A 16 -38.23 19.91 -8.29
N ILE A 17 -38.65 20.43 -7.14
CA ILE A 17 -37.81 20.52 -5.94
C ILE A 17 -37.43 19.12 -5.44
N ALA A 18 -38.37 18.17 -5.41
CA ALA A 18 -38.10 16.80 -5.00
C ALA A 18 -37.07 16.12 -5.91
N LEU A 19 -37.15 16.33 -7.23
CA LEU A 19 -36.17 15.81 -8.20
C LEU A 19 -34.78 16.43 -7.97
N LEU A 20 -34.69 17.73 -7.74
CA LEU A 20 -33.42 18.40 -7.48
C LEU A 20 -32.77 17.90 -6.18
N LEU A 21 -33.55 17.76 -5.11
CA LEU A 21 -33.08 17.22 -3.85
C LEU A 21 -32.63 15.76 -3.99
N PHE A 22 -33.37 14.95 -4.75
CA PHE A 22 -33.02 13.57 -5.02
C PHE A 22 -31.69 13.44 -5.78
N VAL A 23 -31.48 14.22 -6.85
CA VAL A 23 -30.23 14.20 -7.60
C VAL A 23 -29.05 14.69 -6.75
N ALA A 24 -29.25 15.72 -5.93
CA ALA A 24 -28.22 16.20 -5.01
C ALA A 24 -27.86 15.15 -3.95
N ALA A 25 -28.85 14.48 -3.35
CA ALA A 25 -28.62 13.39 -2.40
C ALA A 25 -27.94 12.19 -3.05
N SER A 26 -28.39 11.78 -4.25
CA SER A 26 -27.81 10.66 -5.00
C SER A 26 -26.34 10.90 -5.35
N SER A 27 -25.99 12.10 -5.79
CA SER A 27 -24.60 12.44 -6.11
C SER A 27 -23.70 12.43 -4.87
N GLY A 28 -24.20 12.92 -3.73
CA GLY A 28 -23.48 12.85 -2.44
C GLY A 28 -23.21 11.41 -1.99
N ILE A 29 -24.21 10.53 -2.05
CA ILE A 29 -24.05 9.11 -1.66
C ILE A 29 -23.07 8.40 -2.59
N SER A 30 -23.15 8.66 -3.90
CA SER A 30 -22.23 8.08 -4.89
C SER A 30 -20.78 8.47 -4.63
N LEU A 31 -20.52 9.72 -4.25
CA LEU A 31 -19.18 10.20 -3.89
C LEU A 31 -18.64 9.49 -2.64
N ILE A 32 -19.45 9.38 -1.57
CA ILE A 32 -19.06 8.72 -0.33
C ILE A 32 -18.75 7.24 -0.57
N TYR A 33 -19.60 6.55 -1.35
CA TYR A 33 -19.39 5.16 -1.71
C TYR A 33 -18.06 4.98 -2.45
N THR A 34 -17.82 5.79 -3.48
CA THR A 34 -16.59 5.72 -4.29
C THR A 34 -15.34 5.92 -3.43
N VAL A 35 -15.37 6.87 -2.49
CA VAL A 35 -14.24 7.13 -1.59
C VAL A 35 -13.99 5.96 -0.64
N ARG A 36 -15.05 5.36 -0.07
CA ARG A 36 -14.91 4.18 0.81
C ARG A 36 -14.34 2.98 0.08
N THR A 37 -14.94 2.59 -1.05
CA THR A 37 -14.50 1.42 -1.81
C THR A 37 -13.03 1.58 -2.22
N ARG A 38 -12.62 2.78 -2.62
CA ARG A 38 -11.23 3.07 -2.95
C ARG A 38 -10.30 2.97 -1.75
N GLY A 39 -10.74 3.43 -0.57
CA GLY A 39 -9.99 3.27 0.68
C GLY A 39 -9.79 1.80 1.06
N GLU A 40 -10.84 0.98 0.94
CA GLU A 40 -10.79 -0.46 1.20
C GLU A 40 -9.85 -1.18 0.21
N LEU A 41 -9.89 -0.82 -1.07
CA LEU A 41 -8.97 -1.35 -2.08
C LEU A 41 -7.51 -1.00 -1.76
N LEU A 42 -7.23 0.25 -1.41
CA LEU A 42 -5.88 0.69 -1.03
C LEU A 42 -5.37 -0.06 0.21
N GLN A 43 -6.23 -0.23 1.21
CA GLN A 43 -5.91 -0.96 2.43
C GLN A 43 -5.60 -2.43 2.13
N SER A 44 -6.44 -3.09 1.32
CA SER A 44 -6.23 -4.48 0.93
C SER A 44 -4.91 -4.66 0.18
N VAL A 45 -4.56 -3.76 -0.74
CA VAL A 45 -3.28 -3.84 -1.45
C VAL A 45 -2.09 -3.61 -0.49
N ALA A 46 -2.21 -2.65 0.44
CA ALA A 46 -1.16 -2.41 1.44
C ALA A 46 -0.92 -3.64 2.33
N GLU A 47 -2.01 -4.30 2.77
CA GLU A 47 -1.96 -5.54 3.53
C GLU A 47 -1.35 -6.69 2.75
N GLN A 48 -1.74 -6.88 1.49
CA GLN A 48 -1.15 -7.90 0.63
C GLN A 48 0.36 -7.72 0.48
N ILE A 49 0.83 -6.49 0.23
CA ILE A 49 2.27 -6.21 0.11
C ILE A 49 2.98 -6.51 1.44
N ALA A 50 2.44 -6.04 2.56
CA ALA A 50 3.05 -6.24 3.87
C ALA A 50 3.14 -7.74 4.21
N GLN A 51 2.08 -8.50 3.94
CA GLN A 51 2.06 -9.96 4.12
C GLN A 51 3.04 -10.68 3.20
N ILE A 52 3.15 -10.29 1.93
CA ILE A 52 4.14 -10.87 1.00
C ILE A 52 5.57 -10.63 1.50
N ILE A 53 5.86 -9.41 1.99
CA ILE A 53 7.17 -9.08 2.58
C ILE A 53 7.42 -9.97 3.82
N GLN A 54 6.44 -10.14 4.70
CA GLN A 54 6.59 -10.97 5.89
C GLN A 54 6.77 -12.47 5.55
N GLN A 55 5.99 -12.99 4.59
CA GLN A 55 6.11 -14.38 4.17
C GLN A 55 7.47 -14.64 3.51
N SER A 56 7.90 -13.75 2.61
CA SER A 56 9.21 -13.88 1.97
C SER A 56 10.35 -13.75 2.98
N TYR A 57 10.23 -12.87 3.98
CA TYR A 57 11.15 -12.83 5.11
C TYR A 57 11.25 -14.18 5.83
N LEU A 58 10.12 -14.80 6.18
CA LEU A 58 10.09 -16.08 6.87
C LEU A 58 10.74 -17.21 6.04
N VAL A 59 10.54 -17.19 4.72
CA VAL A 59 11.17 -18.14 3.80
C VAL A 59 12.70 -17.97 3.79
N VAL A 60 13.19 -16.73 3.66
CA VAL A 60 14.64 -16.45 3.59
C VAL A 60 15.33 -16.64 4.94
N ASN A 61 14.63 -16.35 6.04
CA ASN A 61 15.12 -16.54 7.39
C ASN A 61 15.19 -18.02 7.82
N ASN A 62 14.70 -18.95 6.99
CA ASN A 62 14.82 -20.38 7.27
C ASN A 62 16.29 -20.84 7.21
N SER A 63 16.66 -21.81 8.04
CA SER A 63 17.99 -22.43 8.08
C SER A 63 18.34 -23.21 6.82
N GLU A 64 17.33 -23.66 6.07
CA GLU A 64 17.52 -24.35 4.78
C GLU A 64 18.04 -23.42 3.68
N ILE A 65 17.77 -22.12 3.78
CA ILE A 65 18.30 -21.13 2.84
C ILE A 65 19.72 -20.77 3.26
N SER A 66 20.66 -21.13 2.39
CA SER A 66 22.08 -20.88 2.58
C SER A 66 22.38 -19.39 2.52
N VAL A 67 23.30 -18.94 3.37
CA VAL A 67 23.83 -17.57 3.33
C VAL A 67 24.49 -17.33 1.96
N GLY A 68 24.23 -16.17 1.35
CA GLY A 68 24.61 -15.79 -0.01
C GLY A 68 23.56 -16.12 -1.08
N SER A 69 22.40 -16.67 -0.68
CA SER A 69 21.30 -16.97 -1.60
C SER A 69 20.34 -15.79 -1.73
N ASN A 70 19.84 -15.57 -2.94
CA ASN A 70 18.79 -14.60 -3.21
C ASN A 70 17.46 -15.29 -3.51
N VAL A 71 16.37 -14.62 -3.14
CA VAL A 71 15.00 -15.03 -3.44
C VAL A 71 14.31 -13.86 -4.12
N THR A 72 13.66 -14.14 -5.25
CA THR A 72 12.84 -13.15 -5.96
C THR A 72 11.38 -13.54 -5.85
N GLN A 73 10.55 -12.58 -5.47
CA GLN A 73 9.11 -12.77 -5.37
C GLN A 73 8.43 -11.74 -6.26
N VAL A 74 7.63 -12.20 -7.22
CA VAL A 74 6.77 -11.31 -8.01
C VAL A 74 5.57 -10.93 -7.14
N LEU A 75 5.28 -9.63 -6.99
CA LEU A 75 4.15 -9.20 -6.15
C LEU A 75 2.80 -9.28 -6.88
N GLY A 76 2.79 -9.41 -8.21
CA GLY A 76 1.56 -9.56 -8.99
C GLY A 76 0.59 -8.38 -8.86
N LEU A 77 1.08 -7.21 -8.47
CA LEU A 77 0.25 -6.04 -8.19
C LEU A 77 -0.31 -5.46 -9.50
N PRO A 78 -1.56 -4.95 -9.48
CA PRO A 78 -2.09 -4.22 -10.62
C PRO A 78 -1.29 -2.92 -10.84
N VAL A 79 -1.18 -2.46 -12.09
CA VAL A 79 -0.47 -1.20 -12.39
C VAL A 79 -1.27 0.03 -11.94
N GLN A 80 -2.58 -0.13 -11.71
CA GLN A 80 -3.49 0.93 -11.30
C GLN A 80 -4.48 0.42 -10.25
N ILE A 81 -4.86 1.28 -9.32
CA ILE A 81 -5.90 1.02 -8.32
C ILE A 81 -7.03 2.01 -8.58
N ALA A 82 -8.24 1.50 -8.82
CA ALA A 82 -9.42 2.30 -9.16
C ALA A 82 -9.19 3.28 -10.34
N GLY A 83 -8.36 2.89 -11.33
CA GLY A 83 -8.04 3.70 -12.52
C GLY A 83 -6.95 4.75 -12.33
N TYR A 84 -6.33 4.84 -11.15
CA TYR A 84 -5.24 5.76 -10.86
C TYR A 84 -3.93 5.00 -10.66
N GLY A 85 -2.82 5.58 -11.14
CA GLY A 85 -1.49 5.14 -10.75
C GLY A 85 -1.25 5.39 -9.26
N TYR A 86 -0.28 4.71 -8.66
CA TYR A 86 -0.02 4.83 -7.23
C TYR A 86 1.46 4.69 -6.90
N THR A 87 1.83 5.19 -5.73
CA THR A 87 3.17 5.08 -5.16
C THR A 87 3.13 4.20 -3.92
N ILE A 88 4.16 3.38 -3.77
CA ILE A 88 4.39 2.55 -2.60
C ILE A 88 5.55 3.19 -1.84
N VAL A 89 5.35 3.45 -0.56
CA VAL A 89 6.37 3.94 0.35
C VAL A 89 6.53 2.91 1.46
N VAL A 90 7.73 2.38 1.60
CA VAL A 90 8.08 1.46 2.68
C VAL A 90 8.97 2.18 3.66
N LYS A 91 8.66 2.05 4.95
CA LYS A 91 9.45 2.60 6.05
C LYS A 91 9.70 1.53 7.09
N THR A 92 10.90 1.50 7.63
CA THR A 92 11.26 0.62 8.75
C THR A 92 11.53 1.43 10.00
N SER A 93 10.98 0.98 11.13
CA SER A 93 11.20 1.59 12.45
C SER A 93 11.33 0.49 13.51
N PRO A 94 12.09 0.70 14.60
CA PRO A 94 12.10 -0.24 15.71
C PRO A 94 10.72 -0.29 16.38
N LEU A 95 10.42 -1.42 17.03
CA LEU A 95 9.18 -1.57 17.77
C LEU A 95 9.17 -0.69 19.02
N LEU A 96 8.08 0.04 19.22
CA LEU A 96 7.86 0.90 20.39
C LEU A 96 6.85 0.25 21.33
N LEU A 97 7.30 -0.17 22.52
CA LEU A 97 6.44 -0.64 23.61
C LEU A 97 6.35 0.47 24.66
N GLY A 98 5.36 1.36 24.49
CA GLY A 98 5.23 2.56 25.31
C GLY A 98 6.44 3.48 25.13
N ASN A 99 7.22 3.69 26.19
CA ASN A 99 8.43 4.51 26.18
C ASN A 99 9.71 3.71 25.91
N THR A 100 9.59 2.39 25.74
CA THR A 100 10.74 1.50 25.48
C THR A 100 10.86 1.18 24.00
N VAL A 101 12.08 1.24 23.49
CA VAL A 101 12.41 0.90 22.10
C VAL A 101 12.99 -0.51 22.09
N ASP A 102 12.28 -1.46 21.49
CA ASP A 102 12.81 -2.79 21.26
C ASP A 102 13.53 -2.84 19.90
N LYS A 103 14.83 -3.10 19.94
CA LYS A 103 15.68 -3.20 18.74
C LYS A 103 15.71 -4.62 18.17
N HIS A 104 15.10 -5.60 18.85
CA HIS A 104 15.03 -6.99 18.37
C HIS A 104 13.93 -7.19 17.33
N VAL A 105 13.00 -6.23 17.22
CA VAL A 105 11.86 -6.29 16.30
C VAL A 105 11.84 -5.04 15.43
N THR A 106 11.79 -5.26 14.12
CA THR A 106 11.66 -4.21 13.12
C THR A 106 10.21 -4.16 12.64
N VAL A 107 9.57 -3.00 12.78
CA VAL A 107 8.26 -2.72 12.21
C VAL A 107 8.46 -2.17 10.81
N LEU A 108 7.94 -2.89 9.81
CA LEU A 108 7.92 -2.43 8.43
C LEU A 108 6.51 -1.94 8.11
N THR A 109 6.41 -0.67 7.74
CA THR A 109 5.16 -0.01 7.37
C THR A 109 5.15 0.25 5.87
N VAL A 110 4.19 -0.35 5.19
CA VAL A 110 3.89 -0.11 3.78
C VAL A 110 2.77 0.93 3.71
N THR A 111 3.02 2.02 2.98
CA THR A 111 2.03 3.06 2.70
C THR A 111 1.82 3.13 1.21
N ILE A 112 0.57 3.08 0.77
CA ILE A 112 0.18 3.26 -0.63
C ILE A 112 -0.52 4.60 -0.75
N ALA A 113 -0.14 5.40 -1.73
CA ALA A 113 -0.80 6.66 -2.05
C ALA A 113 -1.13 6.73 -3.55
N LEU A 114 -2.33 7.18 -3.88
CA LEU A 114 -2.72 7.39 -5.27
C LEU A 114 -2.00 8.61 -5.86
N THR A 115 -1.68 8.54 -7.14
CA THR A 115 -1.06 9.63 -7.91
C THR A 115 -2.15 10.49 -8.54
N GLY A 116 -2.11 11.80 -8.32
CA GLY A 116 -3.06 12.74 -8.93
C GLY A 116 -4.45 12.78 -8.30
N THR A 117 -4.68 12.09 -7.18
CA THR A 117 -5.93 12.16 -6.41
C THR A 117 -5.67 11.90 -4.93
N TYR A 118 -6.62 12.27 -4.08
CA TYR A 118 -6.54 12.00 -2.64
C TYR A 118 -6.85 10.53 -2.35
N GLY A 119 -6.04 9.89 -1.52
CA GLY A 119 -6.27 8.53 -1.07
C GLY A 119 -4.96 7.85 -0.73
N SER A 120 -4.83 7.44 0.52
CA SER A 120 -3.70 6.65 0.99
C SER A 120 -4.13 5.66 2.05
N ALA A 121 -3.47 4.53 2.11
CA ALA A 121 -3.67 3.51 3.14
C ALA A 121 -2.32 2.96 3.58
N SER A 122 -2.25 2.43 4.80
CA SER A 122 -1.03 1.83 5.31
C SER A 122 -1.28 0.55 6.07
N SER A 123 -0.34 -0.37 5.97
CA SER A 123 -0.31 -1.63 6.70
C SER A 123 1.09 -1.86 7.23
N SER A 124 1.20 -2.52 8.38
CA SER A 124 2.48 -2.79 9.01
C SER A 124 2.62 -4.25 9.39
N VAL A 125 3.85 -4.75 9.32
CA VAL A 125 4.24 -6.10 9.72
C VAL A 125 5.47 -6.05 10.62
N LEU A 126 5.58 -7.07 11.47
CA LEU A 126 6.70 -7.25 12.38
C LEU A 126 7.69 -8.24 11.76
N LEU A 127 8.94 -7.85 11.74
CA LEU A 127 10.08 -8.63 11.27
C LEU A 127 11.13 -8.72 12.39
N GLY A 128 12.08 -9.64 12.27
CA GLY A 128 13.19 -9.73 13.22
C GLY A 128 14.22 -8.59 13.08
N SER A 129 15.22 -8.62 13.95
CA SER A 129 16.33 -7.66 13.96
C SER A 129 17.35 -7.85 12.84
N ASN A 130 17.34 -9.02 12.19
CA ASN A 130 18.25 -9.35 11.11
C ASN A 130 17.74 -8.84 9.74
N VAL A 131 17.01 -7.72 9.72
CA VAL A 131 16.47 -7.14 8.49
C VAL A 131 17.17 -5.83 8.17
N TYR A 132 17.61 -5.70 6.92
CA TYR A 132 18.07 -4.45 6.36
C TYR A 132 17.18 -4.02 5.20
N TRP A 133 16.54 -2.86 5.40
CA TRP A 133 15.87 -2.08 4.37
C TRP A 133 16.36 -0.64 4.51
N TYR A 134 16.43 0.10 3.41
CA TYR A 134 16.59 1.56 3.46
C TYR A 134 15.55 2.20 4.39
N THR A 135 15.94 3.25 5.10
CA THR A 135 15.07 3.93 6.08
C THR A 135 13.72 4.35 5.50
N GLN A 136 13.73 4.71 4.22
CA GLN A 136 12.53 4.96 3.44
C GLN A 136 12.81 4.68 1.95
N THR A 137 12.00 3.83 1.35
CA THR A 137 12.01 3.58 -0.11
C THR A 137 10.67 4.00 -0.69
N ALA A 138 10.68 4.75 -1.79
CA ALA A 138 9.47 5.13 -2.52
C ALA A 138 9.55 4.67 -3.97
N VAL A 139 8.54 3.93 -4.43
CA VAL A 139 8.47 3.41 -5.79
C VAL A 139 7.13 3.77 -6.40
N THR A 140 7.16 4.39 -7.59
CA THR A 140 5.95 4.63 -8.38
C THR A 140 5.66 3.41 -9.22
N VAL A 141 4.44 2.88 -9.13
CA VAL A 141 4.06 1.68 -9.88
C VAL A 141 3.66 2.08 -11.30
N THR A 142 4.52 1.77 -12.25
CA THR A 142 4.26 1.97 -13.69
C THR A 142 4.17 0.65 -14.47
N GLN A 143 4.57 -0.45 -13.84
CA GLN A 143 4.66 -1.79 -14.41
C GLN A 143 4.77 -2.84 -13.30
N GLY A 144 4.92 -4.12 -13.67
CA GLY A 144 5.07 -5.22 -12.73
C GLY A 144 6.23 -5.01 -11.75
N LEU A 145 5.94 -5.22 -10.46
CA LEU A 145 6.89 -5.11 -9.36
C LEU A 145 7.28 -6.49 -8.84
N GLY A 146 8.57 -6.63 -8.57
CA GLY A 146 9.12 -7.74 -7.80
C GLY A 146 9.70 -7.27 -6.46
N LEU A 147 10.01 -8.24 -5.61
CA LEU A 147 10.76 -8.08 -4.38
C LEU A 147 12.01 -8.95 -4.53
N LEU A 148 13.16 -8.37 -4.25
CA LEU A 148 14.42 -9.09 -4.09
C LEU A 148 14.72 -9.17 -2.60
N LEU A 149 14.97 -10.39 -2.14
CA LEU A 149 15.51 -10.66 -0.82
C LEU A 149 16.85 -11.35 -0.98
N ASP A 150 17.80 -10.99 -0.12
CA ASP A 150 19.12 -11.60 -0.12
C ASP A 150 19.53 -11.94 1.32
N LYS A 151 19.91 -13.19 1.57
CA LYS A 151 20.47 -13.62 2.84
C LYS A 151 21.97 -13.33 2.82
N CYS A 152 22.37 -12.20 3.37
CA CYS A 152 23.68 -11.64 3.09
C CYS A 152 24.84 -12.46 3.69
N ALA A 153 25.83 -12.77 2.84
CA ALA A 153 27.10 -13.40 3.23
C ALA A 153 28.17 -12.41 3.69
N GLY A 154 27.79 -11.19 4.04
CA GLY A 154 28.71 -10.09 4.36
C GLY A 154 28.44 -8.84 3.52
N VAL A 155 29.21 -7.78 3.81
CA VAL A 155 29.17 -6.53 3.02
C VAL A 155 30.06 -6.70 1.80
N LEU A 156 29.46 -7.02 0.64
CA LEU A 156 30.16 -7.04 -0.64
C LEU A 156 29.98 -5.69 -1.33
N PRO A 157 31.02 -5.13 -1.97
CA PRO A 157 30.97 -3.79 -2.57
C PRO A 157 29.90 -3.62 -3.67
N ASN A 158 29.35 -4.73 -4.19
CA ASN A 158 28.35 -4.74 -5.25
C ASN A 158 26.95 -5.24 -4.81
N HIS A 159 26.72 -5.48 -3.50
CA HIS A 159 25.38 -5.82 -2.98
C HIS A 159 24.85 -4.64 -2.13
N PRO A 160 24.19 -3.64 -2.75
CA PRO A 160 23.75 -2.42 -2.05
C PRO A 160 22.71 -2.70 -0.95
N ILE A 161 22.06 -3.86 -1.00
CA ILE A 161 21.06 -4.33 -0.03
C ILE A 161 21.66 -5.14 1.13
N CYS A 162 22.97 -5.42 1.13
CA CYS A 162 23.61 -6.21 2.17
C CYS A 162 24.53 -5.38 3.07
N GLN A 163 24.12 -5.22 4.33
CA GLN A 163 24.86 -4.47 5.36
C GLN A 163 25.37 -5.37 6.50
N GLY A 164 25.88 -6.55 6.18
CA GLY A 164 26.47 -7.43 7.19
C GLY A 164 26.38 -8.89 6.83
N TYR A 165 26.84 -9.73 7.76
CA TYR A 165 26.71 -11.18 7.68
C TYR A 165 25.42 -11.62 8.35
N ASP A 166 24.70 -12.57 7.73
CA ASP A 166 23.44 -13.13 8.22
C ASP A 166 22.30 -12.10 8.42
N VAL A 167 22.40 -11.00 7.70
CA VAL A 167 21.34 -9.97 7.58
C VAL A 167 20.54 -10.25 6.31
N ILE A 168 19.23 -10.02 6.35
CA ILE A 168 18.34 -10.16 5.20
C ILE A 168 18.13 -8.79 4.57
N GLY A 169 18.71 -8.59 3.39
CA GLY A 169 18.56 -7.39 2.58
C GLY A 169 17.28 -7.42 1.77
N PHE A 170 16.58 -6.29 1.68
CA PHE A 170 15.38 -6.13 0.85
C PHE A 170 15.53 -5.01 -0.17
N ALA A 171 15.00 -5.23 -1.37
CA ALA A 171 14.76 -4.17 -2.35
C ALA A 171 13.56 -4.49 -3.24
N PHE A 172 12.95 -3.44 -3.79
CA PHE A 172 12.01 -3.63 -4.89
C PHE A 172 12.75 -3.90 -6.19
N LEU A 173 12.19 -4.76 -7.05
CA LEU A 173 12.65 -4.98 -8.40
C LEU A 173 11.70 -4.30 -9.37
N VAL A 174 12.23 -3.40 -10.18
CA VAL A 174 11.53 -2.74 -11.28
C VAL A 174 12.33 -3.01 -12.56
N ASN A 175 11.77 -3.70 -13.55
CA ASN A 175 12.49 -4.14 -14.76
C ASN A 175 13.83 -4.83 -14.46
N SER A 176 13.82 -5.77 -13.52
CA SER A 176 15.01 -6.50 -13.08
C SER A 176 16.14 -5.64 -12.50
N LYS A 177 15.84 -4.38 -12.13
CA LYS A 177 16.75 -3.50 -11.41
C LYS A 177 16.26 -3.31 -9.98
N ALA A 178 17.16 -3.48 -9.02
CA ALA A 178 16.87 -3.20 -7.61
C ALA A 178 16.70 -1.69 -7.41
N VAL A 179 15.62 -1.30 -6.74
CA VAL A 179 15.31 0.06 -6.34
C VAL A 179 15.41 0.11 -4.82
N SER A 180 16.36 0.93 -4.37
CA SER A 180 16.69 1.25 -2.99
C SER A 180 16.03 2.55 -2.56
#